data_AF-A0A9W6YM17-F1
#
_entry.id   AF-A0A9W6YM17-F1
#
_cell.length_a   1.000
_cell.length_b   1.000
_cell.length_c   1.000
_cell.angle_alpha   90.00
_cell.angle_beta   90.00
_cell.angle_gamma   90.00
#
_symmetry.space_group_name_H-M   'P 1'
#
loop_
_entity.id
_entity.type
_entity.pdbx_description
1 polymer ?
#
loop_
_entity_poly.entity_id
_entity_poly.type
_entity_poly.pdbx_seq_one_letter_code
_entity_poly.pdbx_strand_id
1 'polypeptide(L)'
;MLVSIANEVGGEVCSVSKRMHLLAQGMKKTVALTTKFRGPLEFGDALGIPVYCYLKTKIATLPTLSKESQNSHEKETGGKVKLDRRYTSPQNIDEEVPPDQQVKAYRYGSEKVPFTSADVEFLKFQTEKSLKVLGFLEKAQINHAKFVGGTDIFVAEPGKPHAATCFAALIDAMIELDQVIIARFVARKNAAPKIVALIPNAPSAGHGENYYAMWSQQLPYEEDLRNYEFAPLKTRKYTPTDEQQSLADKLVDSLSIRDDKADEVGACFNPVIRRFFHAVSMRALDESAGVPPLPAYMEASLKMDPARQEKISSLIESFGDAFQLKEAVKKAKDRKKKSFWSDVPVASVKEEDLKEEQDDAAGGDGAGSDLELDLDELLGGEDVTSVGSMNPIADFEALVESSKSKASRRQQLTTAVTGMETQIEKFLSQTGKEFYPKALQCLTHFRKRSVEIQYSAQFNEFLTKLKSVLTEDSEAWKAVKEADISLLSCADDPSVDVSVAEARAFLYGEEEVDVNLAAASLSSQVEAMEEEDDMFADFE
;
A
#
# COMPACT_ATOMS: atom_id res chain seq x y z
N MET A 1 42.46 33.54 6.91
CA MET A 1 43.63 32.64 6.84
C MET A 1 43.23 31.17 6.80
N LEU A 2 42.57 30.62 7.84
CA LEU A 2 42.13 29.21 7.87
C LEU A 2 41.20 28.83 6.70
N VAL A 3 40.27 29.70 6.32
CA VAL A 3 39.35 29.46 5.17
C VAL A 3 40.10 29.37 3.85
N SER A 4 41.15 30.18 3.65
CA SER A 4 41.97 30.16 2.44
C SER A 4 42.74 28.85 2.32
N ILE A 5 43.37 28.42 3.41
CA ILE A 5 44.13 27.17 3.48
C ILE A 5 43.19 25.98 3.28
N ALA A 6 42.02 25.99 3.91
CA ALA A 6 41.02 24.95 3.75
C ALA A 6 40.54 24.83 2.30
N ASN A 7 40.25 25.94 1.61
CA ASN A 7 39.87 25.91 0.21
C ASN A 7 40.97 25.34 -0.70
N GLU A 8 42.24 25.64 -0.42
CA GLU A 8 43.39 25.12 -1.19
C GLU A 8 43.57 23.61 -1.04
N VAL A 9 43.26 23.04 0.14
CA VAL A 9 43.37 21.59 0.39
C VAL A 9 42.05 20.82 0.26
N GLY A 10 40.97 21.49 -0.18
CA GLY A 10 39.62 20.90 -0.21
C GLY A 10 39.05 20.57 1.17
N GLY A 11 39.54 21.23 2.22
CA GLY A 11 39.06 21.14 3.60
C GLY A 11 37.90 22.09 3.89
N GLU A 12 37.16 21.80 4.96
CA GLU A 12 36.02 22.62 5.42
C GLU A 12 36.35 23.33 6.75
N VAL A 13 36.02 24.62 6.86
CA VAL A 13 36.15 25.36 8.12
C VAL A 13 34.79 25.49 8.79
N CYS A 14 34.61 24.72 9.87
CA CYS A 14 33.41 24.76 10.69
C CYS A 14 33.70 25.44 12.04
N SER A 15 32.75 26.21 12.57
CA SER A 15 32.83 26.70 13.95
C SER A 15 32.83 25.52 14.92
N VAL A 16 33.46 25.67 16.10
CA VAL A 16 33.52 24.59 17.10
C VAL A 16 32.11 24.16 17.51
N SER A 17 31.18 25.09 17.69
CA SER A 17 29.78 24.80 18.01
C SER A 17 29.08 24.02 16.88
N LYS A 18 29.28 24.42 15.61
CA LYS A 18 28.72 23.70 14.44
C LYS A 18 29.37 22.33 14.28
N ARG A 19 30.66 22.21 14.56
CA ARG A 19 31.40 20.94 14.51
C ARG A 19 31.02 20.00 15.64
N MET A 20 30.79 20.51 16.85
CA MET A 20 30.23 19.73 17.95
C MET A 20 28.81 19.25 17.63
N HIS A 21 28.00 20.09 16.96
CA HIS A 21 26.70 19.70 16.47
C HIS A 21 26.78 18.62 15.37
N LEU A 22 27.71 18.76 14.41
CA LEU A 22 27.98 17.76 13.35
C LEU A 22 28.53 16.44 13.92
N LEU A 23 29.51 16.52 14.82
CA LEU A 23 30.08 15.36 15.52
C LEU A 23 29.02 14.68 16.40
N ALA A 24 28.16 15.47 17.05
CA ALA A 24 27.00 14.95 17.75
C ALA A 24 26.09 14.23 16.77
N GLN A 25 25.66 14.88 15.67
CA GLN A 25 24.77 14.33 14.63
C GLN A 25 25.27 12.99 14.06
N GLY A 26 26.59 12.77 14.07
CA GLY A 26 27.24 11.55 13.64
C GLY A 26 27.77 11.68 12.21
N MET A 27 28.67 10.78 11.82
CA MET A 27 29.21 10.74 10.47
C MET A 27 28.81 9.43 9.79
N LYS A 28 28.48 9.48 8.50
CA LYS A 28 28.37 8.27 7.69
C LYS A 28 29.77 7.66 7.60
N LYS A 29 29.88 6.35 7.83
CA LYS A 29 31.10 5.61 7.52
C LYS A 29 31.39 5.78 6.02
N THR A 30 32.51 6.40 5.69
CA THR A 30 32.98 6.47 4.31
C THR A 30 33.43 5.09 3.87
N VAL A 31 32.77 4.52 2.88
CA VAL A 31 33.12 3.22 2.29
C VAL A 31 33.56 3.48 0.86
N ALA A 32 34.67 2.86 0.45
CA ALA A 32 35.11 2.92 -0.94
C ALA A 32 34.01 2.37 -1.86
N LEU A 33 33.66 3.13 -2.90
CA LEU A 33 32.61 2.75 -3.84
C LEU A 33 33.11 1.62 -4.74
N THR A 34 32.44 0.47 -4.64
CA THR A 34 32.68 -0.67 -5.55
C THR A 34 31.68 -0.64 -6.69
N THR A 35 32.17 -0.86 -7.91
CA THR A 35 31.32 -0.97 -9.10
C THR A 35 30.40 -2.19 -8.99
N LYS A 36 29.09 -1.98 -9.15
CA LYS A 36 28.07 -3.03 -9.25
C LYS A 36 28.05 -3.68 -10.64
N PHE A 37 28.30 -2.89 -11.67
CA PHE A 37 28.36 -3.32 -13.06
C PHE A 37 29.41 -2.50 -13.82
N ARG A 38 30.00 -3.14 -14.83
CA ARG A 38 30.92 -2.54 -15.80
C ARG A 38 30.59 -3.16 -17.15
N GLY A 39 30.28 -2.35 -18.14
CA GLY A 39 29.90 -2.84 -19.46
C GLY A 39 29.31 -1.73 -20.32
N PRO A 40 29.03 -2.00 -21.60
CA PRO A 40 28.39 -1.01 -22.46
C PRO A 40 26.90 -0.84 -22.10
N LEU A 41 26.41 0.39 -22.23
CA LEU A 41 25.01 0.73 -22.45
C LEU A 41 24.73 0.48 -23.93
N GLU A 42 23.99 -0.57 -24.23
CA GLU A 42 23.79 -1.11 -25.58
C GLU A 42 22.50 -0.55 -26.21
N PHE A 43 22.63 0.06 -27.38
CA PHE A 43 21.54 0.50 -28.25
C PHE A 43 21.45 -0.44 -29.46
N GLY A 44 20.63 -1.47 -29.33
CA GLY A 44 20.65 -2.60 -30.27
C GLY A 44 22.03 -3.24 -30.34
N ASP A 45 22.41 -3.75 -31.51
CA ASP A 45 23.68 -4.45 -31.70
C ASP A 45 24.81 -3.54 -32.24
N ALA A 46 24.49 -2.31 -32.63
CA ALA A 46 25.41 -1.44 -33.37
C ALA A 46 26.16 -0.42 -32.49
N LEU A 47 25.54 0.08 -31.42
CA LEU A 47 26.08 1.17 -30.60
C LEU A 47 26.15 0.76 -29.13
N GLY A 48 27.32 0.92 -28.52
CA GLY A 48 27.55 0.65 -27.10
C GLY A 48 28.39 1.74 -26.46
N ILE A 49 27.88 2.38 -25.40
CA ILE A 49 28.62 3.39 -24.64
C ILE A 49 29.17 2.73 -23.36
N PRO A 50 30.49 2.61 -23.17
CA PRO A 50 31.05 2.02 -21.95
C PRO A 50 30.68 2.80 -20.68
N VAL A 51 29.98 2.15 -19.74
CA VAL A 51 29.50 2.76 -18.49
C VAL A 51 29.80 1.89 -17.27
N TYR A 52 30.02 2.55 -16.14
CA TYR A 52 30.17 1.92 -14.83
C TYR A 52 28.95 2.26 -13.98
N CYS A 53 28.50 1.27 -13.21
CA CYS A 53 27.38 1.40 -12.29
C CYS A 53 27.88 1.36 -10.85
N TYR A 54 27.43 2.29 -10.03
CA TYR A 54 27.69 2.32 -8.59
C TYR A 54 26.38 2.36 -7.81
N LEU A 55 26.41 1.93 -6.56
CA LEU A 55 25.25 2.05 -5.67
C LEU A 55 25.23 3.46 -5.06
N LYS A 56 24.15 4.23 -5.30
CA LYS A 56 24.00 5.59 -4.74
C LYS A 56 23.32 5.55 -3.38
N THR A 57 22.25 4.75 -3.25
CA THR A 57 21.51 4.61 -1.98
C THR A 57 21.48 3.16 -1.50
N LYS A 58 21.70 2.97 -0.20
CA LYS A 58 21.59 1.67 0.47
C LYS A 58 21.02 1.85 1.86
N ILE A 59 20.07 1.01 2.22
CA ILE A 59 19.55 0.97 3.59
C ILE A 59 20.67 0.47 4.51
N ALA A 60 20.97 1.26 5.54
CA ALA A 60 21.89 0.87 6.59
C ALA A 60 21.18 -0.08 7.56
N THR A 61 21.75 -1.25 7.79
CA THR A 61 21.22 -2.26 8.72
C THR A 61 22.03 -2.30 10.01
N LEU A 62 21.42 -2.78 11.09
CA LEU A 62 22.14 -3.04 12.33
C LEU A 62 23.20 -4.14 12.14
N PRO A 63 24.28 -4.12 12.96
CA PRO A 63 25.21 -5.24 13.03
C PRO A 63 24.50 -6.54 13.43
N THR A 64 24.98 -7.67 12.91
CA THR A 64 24.50 -9.00 13.31
C THR A 64 24.95 -9.33 14.73
N LEU A 65 24.03 -9.79 15.57
CA LEU A 65 24.31 -10.21 16.94
C LEU A 65 24.53 -11.73 17.01
N SER A 66 25.53 -12.16 17.80
CA SER A 66 25.75 -13.57 18.13
C SER A 66 24.97 -13.96 19.39
N LYS A 67 24.52 -15.22 19.46
CA LYS A 67 23.92 -15.79 20.68
C LYS A 67 25.03 -16.35 21.58
N GLU A 68 25.03 -15.92 22.82
CA GLU A 68 25.97 -16.37 23.85
C GLU A 68 25.21 -16.87 25.09
N SER A 69 25.74 -17.92 25.71
CA SER A 69 25.17 -18.47 26.95
C SER A 69 25.55 -17.61 28.16
N GLN A 70 24.59 -17.25 29.00
CA GLN A 70 24.83 -16.51 30.25
C GLN A 70 25.59 -17.34 31.31
N ASN A 71 25.50 -18.67 31.24
CA ASN A 71 26.03 -19.57 32.27
C ASN A 71 27.48 -20.03 32.01
N SER A 72 28.07 -19.68 30.86
CA SER A 72 29.43 -20.11 30.51
C SER A 72 30.46 -19.10 31.00
N HIS A 73 31.35 -19.52 31.90
CA HIS A 73 32.39 -18.67 32.49
C HIS A 73 33.56 -18.37 31.52
N GLU A 74 33.70 -19.12 30.42
CA GLU A 74 34.68 -18.86 29.36
C GLU A 74 34.02 -18.16 28.15
N LYS A 75 34.04 -16.82 28.17
CA LYS A 75 33.49 -15.97 27.10
C LYS A 75 34.16 -16.20 25.74
N GLU A 76 35.43 -16.60 25.68
CA GLU A 76 36.17 -16.76 24.40
C GLU A 76 36.07 -18.14 23.75
N THR A 77 35.97 -19.22 24.54
CA THR A 77 36.04 -20.62 24.06
C THR A 77 34.76 -21.43 24.28
N GLY A 78 34.00 -21.16 25.36
CA GLY A 78 32.91 -22.04 25.82
C GLY A 78 31.49 -21.46 25.76
N GLY A 79 31.31 -20.18 25.39
CA GLY A 79 30.00 -19.50 25.41
C GLY A 79 29.17 -19.58 24.12
N LYS A 80 29.72 -20.13 23.03
CA LYS A 80 29.09 -20.10 21.70
C LYS A 80 27.95 -21.12 21.61
N VAL A 81 26.74 -20.62 21.40
CA VAL A 81 25.55 -21.45 21.18
C VAL A 81 25.60 -22.04 19.76
N LYS A 82 25.52 -23.37 19.65
CA LYS A 82 25.34 -24.07 18.36
C LYS A 82 23.85 -24.37 18.17
N LEU A 83 23.33 -24.05 16.98
CA LEU A 83 21.97 -24.38 16.58
C LEU A 83 22.01 -25.69 15.78
N ASP A 84 21.37 -26.73 16.31
CA ASP A 84 21.10 -27.98 15.59
C ASP A 84 19.62 -28.00 15.17
N ARG A 85 19.35 -28.28 13.89
CA ARG A 85 17.98 -28.27 13.32
C ARG A 85 17.62 -29.68 12.87
N ARG A 86 16.58 -30.25 13.45
CA ARG A 86 16.01 -31.56 13.09
C ARG A 86 14.72 -31.39 12.33
N TYR A 87 14.50 -32.23 11.34
CA TYR A 87 13.30 -32.24 10.51
C TYR A 87 12.55 -33.54 10.77
N THR A 88 11.29 -33.43 11.17
CA THR A 88 10.43 -34.57 11.47
C THR A 88 9.18 -34.51 10.61
N SER A 89 8.53 -35.66 10.41
CA SER A 89 7.28 -35.70 9.66
C SER A 89 6.10 -35.39 10.60
N PRO A 90 5.03 -34.74 10.14
CA PRO A 90 3.85 -34.54 10.97
C PRO A 90 3.17 -35.84 11.42
N GLN A 91 3.43 -36.95 10.72
CA GLN A 91 2.85 -38.27 11.02
C GLN A 91 3.69 -39.04 12.05
N ASN A 92 5.02 -38.92 11.97
CA ASN A 92 5.98 -39.49 12.91
C ASN A 92 6.88 -38.36 13.42
N ILE A 93 6.53 -37.79 14.57
CA ILE A 93 7.26 -36.68 15.20
C ILE A 93 8.57 -37.18 15.84
N ASP A 94 8.62 -38.43 16.28
CA ASP A 94 9.79 -39.01 16.95
C ASP A 94 10.90 -39.46 15.99
N GLU A 95 10.62 -39.50 14.69
CA GLU A 95 11.56 -39.98 13.66
C GLU A 95 12.15 -38.80 12.88
N GLU A 96 13.48 -38.68 12.92
CA GLU A 96 14.21 -37.66 12.16
C GLU A 96 14.34 -38.08 10.69
N VAL A 97 13.93 -37.18 9.78
CA VAL A 97 14.03 -37.38 8.33
C VAL A 97 15.41 -36.91 7.84
N PRO A 98 16.26 -37.81 7.32
CA PRO A 98 17.59 -37.44 6.83
C PRO A 98 17.54 -36.45 5.66
N PRO A 99 18.54 -35.55 5.49
CA PRO A 99 18.59 -34.58 4.39
C PRO A 99 18.46 -35.19 3.00
N ASP A 100 18.98 -36.41 2.78
CA ASP A 100 18.94 -37.09 1.49
C ASP A 100 17.53 -37.55 1.08
N GLN A 101 16.61 -37.65 2.05
CA GLN A 101 15.19 -37.98 1.82
C GLN A 101 14.32 -36.73 1.70
N GLN A 102 14.90 -35.54 1.87
CA GLN A 102 14.18 -34.28 1.80
C GLN A 102 14.21 -33.73 0.37
N VAL A 103 13.03 -33.44 -0.18
CA VAL A 103 12.88 -32.79 -1.49
C VAL A 103 12.14 -31.47 -1.31
N LYS A 104 12.62 -30.41 -1.95
CA LYS A 104 11.93 -29.12 -1.94
C LYS A 104 10.67 -29.23 -2.78
N ALA A 105 9.53 -28.86 -2.21
CA ALA A 105 8.27 -28.78 -2.94
C ALA A 105 7.81 -27.33 -3.04
N TYR A 106 7.30 -26.96 -4.21
CA TYR A 106 6.68 -25.65 -4.45
C TYR A 106 5.17 -25.83 -4.48
N ARG A 107 4.43 -24.85 -3.94
CA ARG A 107 2.96 -24.85 -4.03
C ARG A 107 2.55 -24.31 -5.40
N TYR A 108 1.70 -25.06 -6.09
CA TYR A 108 1.05 -24.63 -7.31
C TYR A 108 -0.46 -24.77 -7.11
N GLY A 109 -1.10 -23.65 -6.77
CA GLY A 109 -2.47 -23.68 -6.23
C GLY A 109 -2.53 -24.43 -4.90
N SER A 110 -3.42 -25.42 -4.80
CA SER A 110 -3.55 -26.30 -3.64
C SER A 110 -2.52 -27.44 -3.60
N GLU A 111 -1.92 -27.78 -4.74
CA GLU A 111 -1.01 -28.92 -4.87
C GLU A 111 0.42 -28.57 -4.49
N LYS A 112 1.15 -29.55 -3.94
CA LYS A 112 2.59 -29.46 -3.66
C LYS A 112 3.35 -30.26 -4.71
N VAL A 113 4.09 -29.58 -5.57
CA VAL A 113 4.89 -30.21 -6.62
C VAL A 113 6.34 -30.32 -6.14
N PRO A 114 6.87 -31.55 -5.94
CA PRO A 114 8.27 -31.75 -5.57
C PRO A 114 9.20 -31.43 -6.74
N PHE A 115 10.31 -30.76 -6.46
CA PHE A 115 11.33 -30.37 -7.42
C PHE A 115 12.72 -30.72 -6.88
N THR A 116 13.48 -31.50 -7.66
CA THR A 116 14.87 -31.80 -7.29
C THR A 116 15.76 -30.57 -7.52
N SER A 117 16.91 -30.51 -6.83
CA SER A 117 17.87 -29.43 -7.04
C SER A 117 18.37 -29.35 -8.48
N ALA A 118 18.52 -30.51 -9.16
CA ALA A 118 18.92 -30.59 -10.56
C ALA A 118 17.85 -29.99 -11.49
N ASP A 119 16.57 -30.30 -11.25
CA ASP A 119 15.46 -29.75 -12.05
C ASP A 119 15.36 -28.24 -11.88
N VAL A 120 15.51 -27.73 -10.65
CA VAL A 120 15.49 -26.29 -10.36
C VAL A 120 16.62 -25.57 -11.11
N GLU A 121 17.83 -26.14 -11.14
CA GLU A 121 18.96 -25.53 -11.83
C GLU A 121 18.81 -25.59 -13.35
N PHE A 122 18.28 -26.70 -13.88
CA PHE A 122 18.03 -26.87 -15.31
C PHE A 122 16.95 -25.93 -15.85
N LEU A 123 15.83 -25.78 -15.12
CA LEU A 123 14.71 -24.92 -15.53
C LEU A 123 14.95 -23.44 -15.22
N LYS A 124 16.01 -23.09 -14.49
CA LYS A 124 16.28 -21.72 -14.13
C LYS A 124 16.57 -20.89 -15.38
N PHE A 125 15.87 -19.76 -15.50
CA PHE A 125 16.14 -18.80 -16.57
C PHE A 125 17.58 -18.28 -16.50
N GLN A 126 18.34 -18.53 -17.57
CA GLN A 126 19.75 -18.13 -17.67
C GLN A 126 19.87 -16.71 -18.23
N THR A 127 20.78 -15.93 -17.66
CA THR A 127 20.97 -14.54 -18.07
C THR A 127 22.44 -14.18 -18.20
N GLU A 128 22.72 -13.29 -19.15
CA GLU A 128 24.03 -12.70 -19.32
C GLU A 128 24.06 -11.28 -18.79
N LYS A 129 25.21 -10.91 -18.22
CA LYS A 129 25.47 -9.56 -17.72
C LYS A 129 25.34 -8.57 -18.88
N SER A 130 24.40 -7.64 -18.79
CA SER A 130 24.07 -6.72 -19.88
C SER A 130 23.31 -5.50 -19.38
N LEU A 131 23.40 -4.39 -20.12
CA LEU A 131 22.58 -3.20 -19.96
C LEU A 131 22.06 -2.79 -21.35
N LYS A 132 20.86 -3.27 -21.69
CA LYS A 132 20.26 -3.13 -23.03
C LYS A 132 19.15 -2.11 -22.99
N VAL A 133 19.23 -1.09 -23.84
CA VAL A 133 18.15 -0.11 -24.02
C VAL A 133 16.97 -0.77 -24.73
N LEU A 134 15.79 -0.63 -24.15
CA LEU A 134 14.53 -1.06 -24.72
C LEU A 134 13.84 0.08 -25.48
N GLY A 135 13.96 1.30 -24.98
CA GLY A 135 13.41 2.49 -25.63
C GLY A 135 13.53 3.75 -24.78
N PHE A 136 12.90 4.82 -25.26
CA PHE A 136 12.79 6.10 -24.56
C PHE A 136 11.33 6.32 -24.14
N LEU A 137 11.15 6.97 -23.01
CA LEU A 137 9.86 7.35 -22.47
C LEU A 137 9.90 8.84 -22.11
N GLU A 138 8.75 9.52 -22.16
CA GLU A 138 8.65 10.88 -21.61
C GLU A 138 8.84 10.83 -20.08
N LYS A 139 9.60 11.78 -19.55
CA LYS A 139 9.88 11.86 -18.11
C LYS A 139 8.60 12.00 -17.29
N ALA A 140 7.60 12.73 -17.80
CA ALA A 140 6.32 12.94 -17.14
C ALA A 140 5.53 11.64 -16.87
N GLN A 141 5.74 10.57 -17.66
CA GLN A 141 5.04 9.29 -17.47
C GLN A 141 5.62 8.47 -16.31
N ILE A 142 6.84 8.82 -15.87
CA ILE A 142 7.49 8.21 -14.72
C ILE A 142 7.14 9.00 -13.46
N ASN A 143 6.41 8.33 -12.57
CA ASN A 143 6.11 8.85 -11.24
C ASN A 143 7.04 8.19 -10.21
N HIS A 144 7.57 8.99 -9.28
CA HIS A 144 8.37 8.51 -8.15
C HIS A 144 7.67 7.41 -7.34
N ALA A 145 6.33 7.43 -7.27
CA ALA A 145 5.54 6.39 -6.61
C ALA A 145 5.68 4.99 -7.25
N LYS A 146 6.16 4.90 -8.50
CA LYS A 146 6.35 3.63 -9.21
C LYS A 146 7.72 3.00 -8.93
N PHE A 147 8.67 3.71 -8.32
CA PHE A 147 10.03 3.20 -8.16
C PHE A 147 10.13 2.10 -7.09
N VAL A 148 10.94 1.09 -7.39
CA VAL A 148 11.18 -0.05 -6.50
C VAL A 148 12.65 -0.09 -6.08
N GLY A 149 12.90 -0.29 -4.79
CA GLY A 149 14.24 -0.55 -4.27
C GLY A 149 15.15 0.68 -4.17
N GLY A 150 16.46 0.43 -4.19
CA GLY A 150 17.48 1.46 -4.07
C GLY A 150 17.92 2.01 -5.43
N THR A 151 18.53 3.19 -5.41
CA THR A 151 19.00 3.92 -6.59
C THR A 151 20.44 3.55 -6.90
N ASP A 152 20.68 3.19 -8.16
CA ASP A 152 22.02 3.06 -8.71
C ASP A 152 22.36 4.32 -9.54
N ILE A 153 23.64 4.56 -9.75
CA ILE A 153 24.16 5.63 -10.60
C ILE A 153 25.01 5.04 -11.72
N PHE A 154 24.72 5.43 -12.96
CA PHE A 154 25.55 5.16 -14.12
C PHE A 154 26.37 6.38 -14.49
N VAL A 155 27.66 6.15 -14.72
CA VAL A 155 28.61 7.15 -15.21
C VAL A 155 29.39 6.55 -16.38
N ALA A 156 29.91 7.40 -17.26
CA ALA A 156 30.83 6.95 -18.31
C ALA A 156 32.05 6.24 -17.70
N GLU A 157 32.60 5.27 -18.42
CA GLU A 157 33.79 4.55 -17.98
C GLU A 157 34.95 5.51 -17.69
N PRO A 158 35.45 5.56 -16.43
CA PRO A 158 36.57 6.40 -16.07
C PRO A 158 37.82 6.07 -16.90
N GLY A 159 38.49 7.09 -17.41
CA GLY A 159 39.68 6.93 -18.25
C GLY A 159 39.41 6.79 -19.76
N LYS A 160 38.15 6.79 -20.21
CA LYS A 160 37.79 6.81 -21.64
C LYS A 160 37.10 8.14 -22.02
N PRO A 161 37.84 9.13 -22.55
CA PRO A 161 37.28 10.46 -22.84
C PRO A 161 36.19 10.40 -23.92
N HIS A 162 36.35 9.57 -24.94
CA HIS A 162 35.34 9.42 -25.99
C HIS A 162 34.01 8.90 -25.45
N ALA A 163 34.04 7.92 -24.53
CA ALA A 163 32.84 7.42 -23.86
C ALA A 163 32.17 8.51 -23.02
N ALA A 164 32.96 9.34 -22.32
CA ALA A 164 32.45 10.46 -21.55
C ALA A 164 31.76 11.52 -22.43
N THR A 165 32.33 11.86 -23.58
CA THR A 165 31.71 12.79 -24.53
C THR A 165 30.40 12.24 -25.11
N CYS A 166 30.37 10.98 -25.53
CA CYS A 166 29.14 10.35 -26.04
C CYS A 166 28.05 10.28 -24.95
N PHE A 167 28.44 9.93 -23.72
CA PHE A 167 27.51 9.85 -22.60
C PHE A 167 26.96 11.22 -22.19
N ALA A 168 27.79 12.26 -22.18
CA ALA A 168 27.37 13.63 -21.92
C ALA A 168 26.41 14.14 -22.99
N ALA A 169 26.74 13.96 -24.28
CA ALA A 169 25.87 14.36 -25.39
C ALA A 169 24.50 13.65 -25.34
N LEU A 170 24.48 12.37 -24.95
CA LEU A 170 23.24 11.62 -24.75
C LEU A 170 22.41 12.19 -23.60
N ILE A 171 23.04 12.52 -22.46
CA ILE A 171 22.35 13.13 -21.31
C ILE A 171 21.76 14.47 -21.68
N ASP A 172 22.53 15.33 -22.36
CA ASP A 172 22.07 16.65 -22.78
C ASP A 172 20.86 16.54 -23.72
N ALA A 173 20.90 15.63 -24.69
CA ALA A 173 19.77 15.36 -25.59
C ALA A 173 18.53 14.83 -24.85
N MET A 174 18.72 13.94 -23.87
CA MET A 174 17.61 13.43 -23.06
C MET A 174 16.98 14.53 -22.20
N ILE A 175 17.77 15.48 -21.70
CA ILE A 175 17.26 16.63 -20.94
C ILE A 175 16.50 17.60 -21.86
N GLU A 176 17.05 17.88 -23.05
CA GLU A 176 16.40 18.76 -24.04
C GLU A 176 15.04 18.21 -24.50
N LEU A 177 14.93 16.89 -24.66
CA LEU A 177 13.70 16.22 -25.11
C LEU A 177 12.76 15.82 -23.95
N ASP A 178 13.13 16.08 -22.69
CA ASP A 178 12.45 15.61 -21.48
C ASP A 178 12.15 14.10 -21.49
N GLN A 179 13.15 13.30 -21.87
CA GLN A 179 13.06 11.86 -22.02
C GLN A 179 13.95 11.10 -21.04
N VAL A 180 13.56 9.86 -20.78
CA VAL A 180 14.27 8.88 -19.95
C VAL A 180 14.45 7.59 -20.74
N ILE A 181 15.51 6.84 -20.46
CA ILE A 181 15.76 5.56 -21.12
C ILE A 181 15.16 4.44 -20.28
N ILE A 182 14.42 3.53 -20.91
CA ILE A 182 14.01 2.27 -20.31
C ILE A 182 14.99 1.20 -20.75
N ALA A 183 15.61 0.49 -19.80
CA ALA A 183 16.63 -0.50 -20.08
C ALA A 183 16.42 -1.81 -19.29
N ARG A 184 16.81 -2.92 -19.91
CA ARG A 184 16.99 -4.21 -19.23
C ARG A 184 18.38 -4.25 -18.63
N PHE A 185 18.44 -4.37 -17.31
CA PHE A 185 19.68 -4.41 -16.53
C PHE A 185 19.89 -5.77 -15.87
N VAL A 186 21.04 -6.39 -16.16
CA VAL A 186 21.51 -7.63 -15.53
C VAL A 186 22.92 -7.38 -14.97
N ALA A 187 23.02 -7.23 -13.64
CA ALA A 187 24.26 -6.81 -13.00
C ALA A 187 25.42 -7.83 -13.13
N ARG A 188 25.10 -9.13 -13.08
CA ARG A 188 26.06 -10.25 -13.17
C ARG A 188 25.41 -11.44 -13.89
N LYS A 189 26.24 -12.36 -14.40
CA LYS A 189 25.75 -13.60 -15.05
C LYS A 189 24.79 -14.34 -14.12
N ASN A 190 23.67 -14.80 -14.67
CA ASN A 190 22.58 -15.51 -13.98
C ASN A 190 21.90 -14.71 -12.84
N ALA A 191 22.04 -13.39 -12.81
CA ALA A 191 21.19 -12.54 -11.97
C ALA A 191 19.82 -12.33 -12.63
N ALA A 192 18.79 -12.16 -11.80
CA ALA A 192 17.47 -11.79 -12.29
C ALA A 192 17.58 -10.48 -13.11
N PRO A 193 17.00 -10.44 -14.33
CA PRO A 193 16.93 -9.22 -15.09
C PRO A 193 16.04 -8.23 -14.36
N LYS A 194 16.37 -6.95 -14.47
CA LYS A 194 15.59 -5.84 -13.93
C LYS A 194 15.23 -4.89 -15.05
N ILE A 195 14.03 -4.35 -15.04
CA ILE A 195 13.70 -3.19 -15.87
C ILE A 195 14.01 -1.94 -15.07
N VAL A 196 14.83 -1.05 -15.64
CA VAL A 196 15.25 0.18 -14.99
C VAL A 196 14.97 1.39 -15.88
N ALA A 197 14.55 2.49 -15.26
CA ALA A 197 14.52 3.80 -15.86
C ALA A 197 15.84 4.52 -15.57
N LEU A 198 16.53 4.97 -16.61
CA LEU A 198 17.74 5.79 -16.53
C LEU A 198 17.34 7.25 -16.74
N ILE A 199 17.38 8.01 -15.65
CA ILE A 199 16.97 9.42 -15.58
C ILE A 199 18.23 10.28 -15.74
N PRO A 200 18.27 11.22 -16.71
CA PRO A 200 19.47 11.99 -17.01
C PRO A 200 19.76 13.04 -15.91
N ASN A 201 21.05 13.25 -15.63
CA ASN A 201 21.55 14.28 -14.72
C ASN A 201 22.76 14.97 -15.35
N ALA A 202 22.66 16.28 -15.55
CA ALA A 202 23.76 17.12 -16.03
C ALA A 202 24.26 18.06 -14.92
N PRO A 203 25.52 18.50 -14.98
CA PRO A 203 26.05 19.52 -14.08
C PRO A 203 25.23 20.81 -14.15
N SER A 204 24.82 21.36 -13.01
CA SER A 204 24.13 22.65 -12.92
C SER A 204 24.82 23.55 -11.91
N ALA A 205 25.02 24.83 -12.28
CA ALA A 205 25.79 25.80 -11.51
C ALA A 205 25.23 26.10 -10.09
N GLY A 206 24.01 25.64 -9.78
CA GLY A 206 23.32 25.91 -8.50
C GLY A 206 23.29 24.75 -7.49
N HIS A 207 23.58 23.50 -7.89
CA HIS A 207 23.48 22.33 -7.01
C HIS A 207 24.78 21.53 -7.01
N GLY A 208 25.21 21.04 -5.84
CA GLY A 208 26.55 20.46 -5.60
C GLY A 208 26.92 19.18 -6.40
N GLU A 209 26.06 18.70 -7.30
CA GLU A 209 26.35 17.54 -8.16
C GLU A 209 26.83 17.99 -9.54
N ASN A 210 28.13 18.32 -9.63
CA ASN A 210 28.79 18.80 -10.85
C ASN A 210 29.29 17.65 -11.75
N TYR A 211 28.44 16.68 -12.10
CA TYR A 211 28.86 15.61 -13.00
C TYR A 211 27.71 15.05 -13.86
N TYR A 212 28.09 14.56 -15.04
CA TYR A 212 27.20 13.81 -15.94
C TYR A 212 26.94 12.41 -15.40
N ALA A 213 25.67 12.08 -15.17
CA ALA A 213 25.24 10.76 -14.69
C ALA A 213 23.83 10.42 -15.14
N MET A 214 23.48 9.13 -14.98
CA MET A 214 22.09 8.68 -15.03
C MET A 214 21.71 8.02 -13.72
N TRP A 215 20.60 8.47 -13.13
CA TRP A 215 19.98 7.80 -11.99
C TRP A 215 19.19 6.61 -12.48
N SER A 216 19.52 5.42 -11.98
CA SER A 216 18.83 4.19 -12.34
C SER A 216 17.85 3.83 -11.24
N GLN A 217 16.56 3.83 -11.58
CA GLN A 217 15.47 3.38 -10.72
C GLN A 217 14.86 2.11 -11.29
N GLN A 218 14.71 1.07 -10.46
CA GLN A 218 14.01 -0.14 -10.89
C GLN A 218 12.51 0.16 -11.01
N LEU A 219 11.93 -0.26 -12.14
CA LEU A 219 10.50 -0.21 -12.41
C LEU A 219 9.83 -1.50 -11.93
N PRO A 220 8.54 -1.44 -11.56
CA PRO A 220 7.79 -2.60 -11.12
C PRO A 220 7.44 -3.48 -12.33
N TYR A 221 7.32 -4.79 -12.09
CA TYR A 221 6.68 -5.72 -13.01
C TYR A 221 5.16 -5.68 -12.86
N GLU A 222 4.44 -6.34 -13.77
CA GLU A 222 2.98 -6.44 -13.69
C GLU A 222 2.54 -7.10 -12.38
N GLU A 223 3.22 -8.17 -11.98
CA GLU A 223 3.01 -8.85 -10.70
C GLU A 223 3.34 -8.00 -9.44
N ASP A 224 4.07 -6.89 -9.57
CA ASP A 224 4.34 -5.98 -8.45
C ASP A 224 3.21 -4.96 -8.22
N LEU A 225 2.31 -4.78 -9.20
CA LEU A 225 1.24 -3.79 -9.14
C LEU A 225 0.07 -4.28 -8.27
N ARG A 226 -0.41 -3.40 -7.39
CA ARG A 226 -1.58 -3.66 -6.54
C ARG A 226 -2.69 -2.69 -6.88
N ASN A 227 -3.70 -3.18 -7.58
CA ASN A 227 -4.85 -2.38 -8.01
C ASN A 227 -5.87 -2.33 -6.86
N TYR A 228 -5.72 -1.34 -5.99
CA TYR A 228 -6.70 -1.03 -4.96
C TYR A 228 -7.61 0.09 -5.43
N GLU A 229 -8.92 -0.12 -5.32
CA GLU A 229 -9.93 0.89 -5.59
C GLU A 229 -10.23 1.65 -4.30
N PHE A 230 -10.12 2.98 -4.36
CA PHE A 230 -10.45 3.88 -3.25
C PHE A 230 -11.57 4.82 -3.68
N ALA A 231 -12.51 5.06 -2.77
CA ALA A 231 -13.57 6.04 -3.00
C ALA A 231 -12.96 7.44 -3.20
N PRO A 232 -13.46 8.25 -4.16
CA PRO A 232 -13.01 9.62 -4.34
C PRO A 232 -13.20 10.43 -3.06
N LEU A 233 -12.16 11.17 -2.66
CA LEU A 233 -12.24 12.03 -1.47
C LEU A 233 -13.08 13.29 -1.72
N LYS A 234 -13.11 13.79 -2.96
CA LYS A 234 -13.89 14.96 -3.38
C LYS A 234 -15.36 14.62 -3.49
N THR A 235 -16.08 14.73 -2.37
CA THR A 235 -17.53 14.54 -2.30
C THR A 235 -18.16 15.69 -1.51
N ARG A 236 -19.44 15.98 -1.76
CA ARG A 236 -20.18 17.03 -1.04
C ARG A 236 -20.12 16.87 0.48
N LYS A 237 -20.06 15.63 0.97
CA LYS A 237 -19.99 15.30 2.41
C LYS A 237 -18.65 15.67 3.07
N TYR A 238 -17.55 15.63 2.31
CA TYR A 238 -16.19 15.88 2.82
C TYR A 238 -15.58 17.15 2.24
N THR A 239 -16.40 18.07 1.74
CA THR A 239 -15.93 19.37 1.27
C THR A 239 -15.65 20.26 2.49
N PRO A 240 -14.42 20.74 2.68
CA PRO A 240 -14.09 21.63 3.79
C PRO A 240 -14.78 22.98 3.64
N THR A 241 -15.05 23.65 4.77
CA THR A 241 -15.51 25.05 4.74
C THR A 241 -14.37 25.99 4.34
N ASP A 242 -14.69 27.20 3.88
CA ASP A 242 -13.68 28.21 3.52
C ASP A 242 -12.76 28.55 4.71
N GLU A 243 -13.32 28.56 5.93
CA GLU A 243 -12.55 28.75 7.15
C GLU A 243 -11.54 27.61 7.36
N GLN A 244 -11.99 26.36 7.24
CA GLN A 244 -11.15 25.16 7.35
C GLN A 244 -10.04 25.15 6.31
N GLN A 245 -10.35 25.51 5.06
CA GLN A 245 -9.38 25.61 3.98
C GLN A 245 -8.35 26.72 4.27
N SER A 246 -8.79 27.91 4.69
CA SER A 246 -7.89 29.02 5.00
C SER A 246 -6.95 28.72 6.17
N LEU A 247 -7.42 27.96 7.17
CA LEU A 247 -6.60 27.51 8.30
C LEU A 247 -5.60 26.43 7.86
N ALA A 248 -6.01 25.51 6.97
CA ALA A 248 -5.12 24.51 6.38
C ALA A 248 -4.00 25.17 5.56
N ASP A 249 -4.33 26.16 4.73
CA ASP A 249 -3.36 26.88 3.90
C ASP A 249 -2.33 27.62 4.79
N LYS A 250 -2.78 28.35 5.81
CA LYS A 250 -1.90 29.00 6.79
C LYS A 250 -1.01 28.00 7.51
N LEU A 251 -1.54 26.82 7.86
CA LEU A 251 -0.79 25.78 8.53
C LEU A 251 0.31 25.24 7.62
N VAL A 252 -0.01 24.95 6.35
CA VAL A 252 0.97 24.54 5.34
C VAL A 252 2.05 25.60 5.15
N ASP A 253 1.69 26.88 5.02
CA ASP A 253 2.66 27.97 4.88
C ASP A 253 3.62 28.07 6.08
N SER A 254 3.10 27.88 7.29
CA SER A 254 3.90 27.93 8.52
C SER A 254 4.82 26.71 8.70
N LEU A 255 4.37 25.52 8.27
CA LEU A 255 5.10 24.26 8.40
C LEU A 255 6.01 23.96 7.20
N SER A 256 5.81 24.65 6.08
CA SER A 256 6.67 24.52 4.90
C SER A 256 8.11 24.92 5.23
N ILE A 257 9.03 24.04 4.87
CA ILE A 257 10.47 24.35 4.87
C ILE A 257 10.75 24.82 3.46
N ARG A 258 11.17 26.07 3.30
CA ARG A 258 11.53 26.59 1.99
C ARG A 258 12.77 25.84 1.47
N ASP A 259 12.79 25.54 0.18
CA ASP A 259 13.89 24.78 -0.46
C ASP A 259 15.25 25.48 -0.30
N ASP A 260 15.26 26.82 -0.22
CA ASP A 260 16.45 27.65 0.04
C ASP A 260 17.03 27.46 1.46
N LYS A 261 16.29 26.81 2.36
CA LYS A 261 16.65 26.52 3.75
C LYS A 261 16.61 25.03 4.10
N ALA A 262 16.46 24.15 3.11
CA ALA A 262 16.47 22.70 3.33
C ALA A 262 17.78 22.24 4.01
N ASP A 263 18.91 22.88 3.68
CA ASP A 263 20.21 22.63 4.31
C ASP A 263 20.28 23.06 5.79
N GLU A 264 19.41 23.97 6.24
CA GLU A 264 19.31 24.39 7.65
C GLU A 264 18.71 23.29 8.55
N VAL A 265 17.90 22.39 7.99
CA VAL A 265 17.34 21.22 8.69
C VAL A 265 18.43 20.19 9.02
N GLY A 266 19.54 20.24 8.28
CA GLY A 266 20.70 19.36 8.47
C GLY A 266 20.44 17.91 8.08
N ALA A 267 21.51 17.13 7.95
CA ALA A 267 21.40 15.71 7.67
C ALA A 267 20.91 14.94 8.92
N CYS A 268 19.73 14.33 8.84
CA CYS A 268 19.26 13.41 9.86
C CYS A 268 19.87 12.01 9.61
N PHE A 269 20.69 11.54 10.56
CA PHE A 269 21.23 10.18 10.53
C PHE A 269 20.27 9.22 11.20
N ASN A 270 20.31 7.94 10.81
CA ASN A 270 19.42 6.92 11.36
C ASN A 270 19.54 6.86 12.90
N PRO A 271 18.49 7.25 13.66
CA PRO A 271 18.56 7.35 15.12
C PRO A 271 18.65 5.97 15.79
N VAL A 272 18.14 4.92 15.15
CA VAL A 272 18.17 3.55 15.68
C VAL A 272 19.62 3.06 15.76
N ILE A 273 20.38 3.24 14.67
CA ILE A 273 21.79 2.84 14.61
C ILE A 273 22.62 3.65 15.61
N ARG A 274 22.34 4.96 15.71
CA ARG A 274 23.05 5.85 16.64
C ARG A 274 22.77 5.49 18.09
N ARG A 275 21.51 5.21 18.45
CA ARG A 275 21.11 4.76 19.78
C ARG A 275 21.72 3.40 20.12
N PHE A 276 21.77 2.48 19.15
CA PHE A 276 22.41 1.19 19.31
C PHE A 276 23.89 1.34 19.68
N PHE A 277 24.68 2.08 18.90
CA PHE A 277 26.10 2.26 19.21
C PHE A 277 26.35 3.05 20.50
N HIS A 278 25.47 4.00 20.85
CA HIS A 278 25.53 4.68 22.15
C HIS A 278 25.29 3.73 23.32
N ALA A 279 24.29 2.84 23.21
CA ALA A 279 24.05 1.83 24.23
C ALA A 279 25.20 0.82 24.34
N VAL A 280 25.76 0.39 23.20
CA VAL A 280 26.92 -0.52 23.16
C VAL A 280 28.14 0.14 23.79
N SER A 281 28.44 1.41 23.51
CA SER A 281 29.60 2.09 24.11
C SER A 281 29.47 2.26 25.62
N MET A 282 28.27 2.58 26.12
CA MET A 282 28.01 2.67 27.56
C MET A 282 28.19 1.31 28.23
N ARG A 283 27.62 0.26 27.63
CA ARG A 283 27.71 -1.10 28.18
C ARG A 283 29.09 -1.74 28.05
N ALA A 284 29.90 -1.29 27.09
CA ALA A 284 31.30 -1.69 26.95
C ALA A 284 32.19 -1.09 28.05
N LEU A 285 31.82 0.09 28.57
CA LEU A 285 32.52 0.73 29.69
C LEU A 285 32.01 0.25 31.06
N ASP A 286 30.71 -0.05 31.15
CA ASP A 286 30.06 -0.57 32.35
C ASP A 286 29.14 -1.74 31.99
N GLU A 287 29.55 -2.97 32.31
CA GLU A 287 28.79 -4.19 32.00
C GLU A 287 27.39 -4.19 32.66
N SER A 288 27.24 -3.50 33.79
CA SER A 288 26.00 -3.41 34.58
C SER A 288 25.06 -2.31 34.08
N ALA A 289 25.53 -1.44 33.18
CA ALA A 289 24.71 -0.37 32.64
C ALA A 289 23.51 -0.92 31.86
N GLY A 290 22.32 -0.47 32.26
CA GLY A 290 21.09 -0.71 31.52
C GLY A 290 21.08 0.02 30.17
N VAL A 291 19.97 -0.11 29.43
CA VAL A 291 19.79 0.65 28.19
C VAL A 291 19.71 2.15 28.55
N PRO A 292 20.62 3.00 28.05
CA PRO A 292 20.62 4.40 28.42
C PRO A 292 19.38 5.12 27.86
N PRO A 293 18.90 6.17 28.54
CA PRO A 293 17.86 7.05 28.00
C PRO A 293 18.36 7.73 26.72
N LEU A 294 17.43 8.23 25.91
CA LEU A 294 17.77 8.95 24.69
C LEU A 294 18.51 10.25 25.06
N PRO A 295 19.73 10.49 24.56
CA PRO A 295 20.43 11.74 24.85
C PRO A 295 19.69 12.95 24.26
N ALA A 296 19.66 14.06 25.01
CA ALA A 296 18.94 15.28 24.63
C ALA A 296 19.33 15.82 23.24
N TYR A 297 20.61 15.71 22.87
CA TYR A 297 21.10 16.13 21.55
C TYR A 297 20.56 15.26 20.39
N MET A 298 20.18 14.01 20.65
CA MET A 298 19.58 13.11 19.66
C MET A 298 18.08 13.35 19.58
N GLU A 299 17.44 13.59 20.72
CA GLU A 299 16.04 13.96 20.81
C GLU A 299 15.75 15.29 20.11
N ALA A 300 16.62 16.29 20.28
CA ALA A 300 16.51 17.58 19.58
C ALA A 300 16.52 17.44 18.06
N SER A 301 17.28 16.47 17.50
CA SER A 301 17.29 16.21 16.05
C SER A 301 16.06 15.47 15.53
N LEU A 302 15.21 14.92 16.41
CA LEU A 302 14.00 14.18 16.05
C LEU A 302 12.73 15.02 16.21
N LYS A 303 12.80 16.12 16.97
CA LYS A 303 11.68 17.00 17.27
C LYS A 303 11.77 18.27 16.43
N MET A 304 10.63 18.93 16.27
CA MET A 304 10.57 20.27 15.71
C MET A 304 11.32 21.25 16.64
N ASP A 305 11.95 22.26 16.05
CA ASP A 305 12.59 23.35 16.79
C ASP A 305 11.59 24.01 17.75
N PRO A 306 11.87 24.11 19.06
CA PRO A 306 10.96 24.72 20.03
C PRO A 306 10.48 26.12 19.66
N ALA A 307 11.37 26.95 19.11
CA ALA A 307 11.01 28.32 18.69
C ALA A 307 10.02 28.33 17.52
N ARG A 308 10.06 27.31 16.65
CA ARG A 308 9.07 27.12 15.59
C ARG A 308 7.77 26.55 16.16
N GLN A 309 7.85 25.62 17.10
CA GLN A 309 6.68 25.04 17.75
C GLN A 309 5.85 26.09 18.48
N GLU A 310 6.47 26.99 19.24
CA GLU A 310 5.79 28.08 19.96
C GLU A 310 5.07 29.06 19.01
N LYS A 311 5.62 29.30 17.81
CA LYS A 311 5.00 30.18 16.82
C LYS A 311 3.75 29.57 16.18
N ILE A 312 3.71 28.24 16.06
CA ILE A 312 2.68 27.52 15.33
C ILE A 312 1.63 26.92 16.28
N SER A 313 1.88 26.88 17.60
CA SER A 313 0.99 26.26 18.58
C SER A 313 -0.43 26.83 18.57
N SER A 314 -0.56 28.15 18.53
CA SER A 314 -1.88 28.81 18.46
C SER A 314 -2.64 28.48 17.16
N LEU A 315 -1.91 28.33 16.05
CA LEU A 315 -2.49 27.94 14.78
C LEU A 315 -2.95 26.46 14.80
N ILE A 316 -2.16 25.58 15.41
CA ILE A 316 -2.54 24.16 15.60
C ILE A 316 -3.79 24.03 16.46
N GLU A 317 -3.88 24.80 17.55
CA GLU A 317 -5.08 24.84 18.41
C GLU A 317 -6.31 25.30 17.60
N SER A 318 -6.20 26.42 16.87
CA SER A 318 -7.30 26.93 16.03
C SER A 318 -7.71 25.95 14.92
N PHE A 319 -6.76 25.22 14.35
CA PHE A 319 -7.02 24.18 13.37
C PHE A 319 -7.73 22.98 14.02
N GLY A 320 -7.30 22.57 15.21
CA GLY A 320 -7.95 21.50 15.98
C GLY A 320 -9.40 21.84 16.33
N ASP A 321 -9.67 23.08 16.73
CA ASP A 321 -11.02 23.55 17.06
C ASP A 321 -11.95 23.56 15.83
N ALA A 322 -11.41 23.91 14.65
CA ALA A 322 -12.16 23.90 13.40
C ALA A 322 -12.47 22.48 12.87
N PHE A 323 -11.62 21.50 13.19
CA PHE A 323 -11.79 20.10 12.79
C PHE A 323 -12.17 19.22 13.99
N GLN A 324 -13.46 19.18 14.32
CA GLN A 324 -13.98 18.38 15.44
C GLN A 324 -13.87 16.86 15.16
N LEU A 325 -12.84 16.24 15.72
CA LEU A 325 -12.63 14.80 15.66
C LEU A 325 -13.31 14.11 16.86
N LYS A 326 -14.13 13.10 16.58
CA LYS A 326 -14.67 12.20 17.60
C LYS A 326 -13.96 10.86 17.49
N GLU A 327 -13.38 10.39 18.59
CA GLU A 327 -12.87 9.03 18.64
C GLU A 327 -14.03 8.05 18.44
N ALA A 328 -13.93 7.21 17.42
CA ALA A 328 -14.87 6.11 17.27
C ALA A 328 -14.71 5.21 18.50
N VAL A 329 -15.80 5.00 19.26
CA VAL A 329 -15.84 4.07 20.39
C VAL A 329 -15.61 2.67 19.85
N LYS A 330 -14.35 2.27 19.72
CA LYS A 330 -14.00 0.87 19.60
C LYS A 330 -14.37 0.28 20.94
N LYS A 331 -15.42 -0.55 21.00
CA LYS A 331 -15.69 -1.39 22.17
C LYS A 331 -14.37 -2.07 22.50
N ALA A 332 -13.76 -1.65 23.60
CA ALA A 332 -12.55 -2.27 24.12
C ALA A 332 -12.95 -3.67 24.60
N LYS A 333 -13.12 -4.62 23.67
CA LYS A 333 -12.91 -6.02 23.99
C LYS A 333 -11.50 -6.06 24.54
N ASP A 334 -11.36 -6.46 25.80
CA ASP A 334 -10.14 -6.57 26.57
C ASP A 334 -8.93 -6.90 25.70
N ARG A 335 -8.25 -5.87 25.20
CA ARG A 335 -6.84 -6.02 24.87
C ARG A 335 -6.16 -6.11 26.23
N LYS A 336 -6.15 -7.32 26.80
CA LYS A 336 -5.20 -7.69 27.87
C LYS A 336 -3.90 -7.04 27.44
N LYS A 337 -3.40 -6.07 28.21
CA LYS A 337 -2.07 -5.52 28.00
C LYS A 337 -1.17 -6.75 27.93
N LYS A 338 -0.61 -7.04 26.76
CA LYS A 338 0.42 -8.08 26.66
C LYS A 338 1.58 -7.54 27.48
N SER A 339 1.60 -7.90 28.76
CA SER A 339 2.75 -7.72 29.63
C SER A 339 3.86 -8.52 28.98
N PHE A 340 4.83 -7.82 28.42
CA PHE A 340 6.04 -8.43 27.91
C PHE A 340 6.78 -9.03 29.11
N TRP A 341 7.40 -10.20 28.93
CA TRP A 341 8.02 -11.00 30.00
C TRP A 341 9.04 -10.22 30.87
N SER A 342 9.53 -9.07 30.40
CA SER A 342 10.44 -8.18 31.15
C SER A 342 9.77 -7.35 32.25
N ASP A 343 8.44 -7.20 32.21
CA ASP A 343 7.73 -6.24 33.07
C ASP A 343 7.12 -6.89 34.32
N VAL A 344 7.34 -8.19 34.53
CA VAL A 344 6.94 -8.89 35.76
C VAL A 344 8.09 -8.76 36.77
N PRO A 345 7.89 -8.09 37.92
CA PRO A 345 8.88 -8.10 38.99
C PRO A 345 9.06 -9.54 39.50
N VAL A 346 10.29 -10.03 39.53
CA VAL A 346 10.66 -11.39 39.96
C VAL A 346 10.19 -11.74 41.39
N ALA A 347 9.78 -10.74 42.18
CA ALA A 347 9.37 -10.88 43.58
C ALA A 347 7.92 -11.34 43.81
N SER A 348 7.09 -11.53 42.78
CA SER A 348 5.67 -11.88 42.95
C SER A 348 5.27 -13.26 42.40
N VAL A 349 6.21 -14.18 42.23
CA VAL A 349 5.89 -15.59 41.94
C VAL A 349 5.69 -16.32 43.27
N LYS A 350 4.43 -16.52 43.68
CA LYS A 350 4.08 -17.57 44.65
C LYS A 350 4.00 -18.89 43.89
N GLU A 351 4.65 -19.93 44.44
CA GLU A 351 4.90 -21.25 43.83
C GLU A 351 3.67 -22.16 43.62
N GLU A 352 2.44 -21.65 43.65
CA GLU A 352 1.24 -22.48 43.50
C GLU A 352 0.35 -21.96 42.37
N ASP A 353 0.67 -22.37 41.14
CA ASP A 353 -0.29 -22.68 40.06
C ASP A 353 0.51 -23.12 38.81
N LEU A 354 1.13 -24.30 38.90
CA LEU A 354 1.58 -25.06 37.73
C LEU A 354 0.39 -25.85 37.18
N LYS A 355 -0.38 -25.25 36.27
CA LYS A 355 -1.07 -26.01 35.23
C LYS A 355 -0.29 -25.86 33.95
N GLU A 356 0.24 -26.99 33.49
CA GLU A 356 0.89 -27.15 32.20
C GLU A 356 -0.10 -26.81 31.10
N GLU A 357 0.09 -25.66 30.47
CA GLU A 357 -0.32 -25.45 29.07
C GLU A 357 0.93 -25.58 28.22
N GLN A 358 0.92 -26.64 27.42
CA GLN A 358 1.91 -27.01 26.43
C GLN A 358 1.81 -26.01 25.27
N ASP A 359 2.70 -25.01 25.27
CA ASP A 359 2.81 -24.04 24.17
C ASP A 359 4.03 -24.36 23.32
N ASP A 360 3.76 -24.70 22.06
CA ASP A 360 4.71 -24.83 20.97
C ASP A 360 5.39 -23.49 20.67
N ALA A 361 6.64 -23.36 21.10
CA ALA A 361 7.50 -22.23 20.76
C ALA A 361 8.48 -22.60 19.64
N ALA A 362 8.04 -22.47 18.39
CA ALA A 362 8.94 -22.41 17.23
C ALA A 362 9.30 -20.94 16.93
N GLY A 363 10.57 -20.59 17.09
CA GLY A 363 11.15 -19.32 16.65
C GLY A 363 12.20 -19.54 15.56
N GLY A 364 12.06 -18.83 14.43
CA GLY A 364 13.16 -18.61 13.49
C GLY A 364 12.78 -18.10 12.09
N ASP A 365 12.57 -16.79 11.99
CA ASP A 365 12.79 -15.86 10.86
C ASP A 365 12.79 -16.36 9.40
N GLY A 366 11.90 -15.73 8.59
CA GLY A 366 12.30 -15.16 7.31
C GLY A 366 11.65 -15.64 6.01
N ALA A 367 10.32 -15.58 5.89
CA ALA A 367 9.62 -15.34 4.61
C ALA A 367 8.14 -15.03 4.90
N GLY A 368 7.60 -13.99 4.28
CA GLY A 368 6.21 -13.59 4.49
C GLY A 368 5.23 -14.67 4.03
N SER A 369 4.27 -14.99 4.88
CA SER A 369 2.95 -15.44 4.47
C SER A 369 1.97 -15.04 5.57
N ASP A 370 1.07 -14.11 5.24
CA ASP A 370 -0.22 -13.98 5.94
C ASP A 370 -0.87 -15.37 5.97
N LEU A 371 -0.92 -15.95 7.15
CA LEU A 371 -1.87 -16.99 7.50
C LEU A 371 -2.51 -16.51 8.81
N GLU A 372 -3.39 -15.53 8.68
CA GLU A 372 -4.47 -15.33 9.64
C GLU A 372 -5.34 -16.58 9.55
N LEU A 373 -5.09 -17.55 10.43
CA LEU A 373 -6.05 -18.61 10.71
C LEU A 373 -7.20 -17.95 11.47
N ASP A 374 -8.32 -17.76 10.77
CA ASP A 374 -9.54 -17.19 11.32
C ASP A 374 -10.04 -18.11 12.45
N LEU A 375 -9.98 -17.59 13.67
CA LEU A 375 -10.39 -18.25 14.92
C LEU A 375 -11.92 -18.49 14.99
N ASP A 376 -12.66 -18.11 13.94
CA ASP A 376 -14.09 -18.38 13.77
C ASP A 376 -14.34 -19.80 13.20
N GLU A 377 -13.39 -20.41 12.48
CA GLU A 377 -13.49 -21.80 11.98
C GLU A 377 -13.45 -22.84 13.13
N LEU A 378 -12.93 -22.46 14.30
CA LEU A 378 -12.81 -23.32 15.48
C LEU A 378 -14.03 -23.27 16.42
N LEU A 379 -14.97 -22.35 16.19
CA LEU A 379 -16.13 -22.12 17.06
C LEU A 379 -17.47 -22.42 16.38
N GLY A 380 -17.55 -23.46 15.55
CA GLY A 380 -18.76 -24.28 15.32
C GLY A 380 -20.11 -23.57 15.07
N GLY A 381 -20.10 -22.33 14.59
CA GLY A 381 -21.28 -21.68 14.03
C GLY A 381 -21.48 -22.19 12.61
N GLU A 382 -22.69 -22.59 12.23
CA GLU A 382 -22.99 -22.94 10.84
C GLU A 382 -22.77 -21.70 9.95
N ASP A 383 -21.62 -21.62 9.28
CA ASP A 383 -21.35 -20.57 8.31
C ASP A 383 -22.32 -20.71 7.13
N VAL A 384 -23.09 -19.65 6.88
CA VAL A 384 -23.99 -19.57 5.74
C VAL A 384 -23.15 -19.48 4.47
N THR A 385 -23.05 -20.58 3.72
CA THR A 385 -22.24 -20.69 2.50
C THR A 385 -23.02 -20.35 1.22
N SER A 386 -24.35 -20.28 1.28
CA SER A 386 -25.22 -19.94 0.14
C SER A 386 -26.58 -19.42 0.61
N VAL A 387 -27.26 -18.67 -0.27
CA VAL A 387 -28.63 -18.17 -0.01
C VAL A 387 -29.63 -19.32 -0.11
N GLY A 388 -30.28 -19.68 1.00
CA GLY A 388 -31.24 -20.78 1.08
C GLY A 388 -32.68 -20.39 0.74
N SER A 389 -33.54 -21.40 0.55
CA SER A 389 -34.96 -21.18 0.23
C SER A 389 -35.83 -20.86 1.46
N MET A 390 -35.35 -21.15 2.67
CA MET A 390 -36.09 -20.88 3.91
C MET A 390 -36.12 -19.39 4.25
N ASN A 391 -34.97 -18.73 4.39
CA ASN A 391 -34.86 -17.30 4.75
C ASN A 391 -33.82 -16.56 3.88
N PRO A 392 -34.10 -16.37 2.59
CA PRO A 392 -33.12 -15.83 1.62
C PRO A 392 -32.59 -14.44 2.00
N ILE A 393 -33.40 -13.60 2.64
CA ILE A 393 -32.99 -12.25 3.07
C ILE A 393 -31.93 -12.32 4.19
N ALA A 394 -32.13 -13.19 5.18
CA ALA A 394 -31.19 -13.34 6.30
C ALA A 394 -29.87 -13.96 5.84
N ASP A 395 -29.95 -14.95 4.94
CA ASP A 395 -28.77 -15.60 4.38
C ASP A 395 -27.96 -14.63 3.49
N PHE A 396 -28.64 -13.79 2.70
CA PHE A 396 -28.03 -12.73 1.93
C PHE A 396 -27.32 -11.69 2.82
N GLU A 397 -27.96 -11.25 3.91
CA GLU A 397 -27.34 -10.31 4.84
C GLU A 397 -26.15 -10.90 5.60
N ALA A 398 -26.22 -12.19 5.97
CA ALA A 398 -25.09 -12.89 6.59
C ALA A 398 -23.88 -12.97 5.65
N LEU A 399 -24.10 -13.26 4.36
CA LEU A 399 -23.05 -13.26 3.34
C LEU A 399 -22.50 -11.86 3.04
N VAL A 400 -23.34 -10.82 3.06
CA VAL A 400 -22.90 -9.43 2.91
C VAL A 400 -22.10 -8.97 4.13
N GLU A 401 -22.47 -9.40 5.35
CA GLU A 401 -21.73 -9.06 6.57
C GLU A 401 -20.39 -9.78 6.65
N SER A 402 -20.32 -11.07 6.30
CA SER A 402 -19.07 -11.83 6.23
C SER A 402 -18.13 -11.28 5.14
N SER A 403 -18.67 -10.73 4.06
CA SER A 403 -17.90 -10.06 2.99
C SER A 403 -17.13 -8.81 3.43
N LYS A 404 -17.37 -8.30 4.65
CA LYS A 404 -16.56 -7.20 5.22
C LYS A 404 -15.15 -7.66 5.62
N SER A 405 -14.87 -8.97 5.68
CA SER A 405 -13.51 -9.50 5.80
C SER A 405 -12.73 -9.37 4.49
N LYS A 406 -11.44 -9.00 4.58
CA LYS A 406 -10.66 -8.45 3.45
C LYS A 406 -10.26 -9.47 2.38
N ALA A 407 -10.18 -10.76 2.72
CA ALA A 407 -9.57 -11.75 1.84
C ALA A 407 -10.51 -12.34 0.77
N SER A 408 -11.84 -12.23 0.94
CA SER A 408 -12.81 -12.92 0.06
C SER A 408 -14.05 -12.10 -0.34
N ARG A 409 -14.01 -10.77 -0.14
CA ARG A 409 -15.16 -9.85 -0.36
C ARG A 409 -15.87 -10.02 -1.70
N ARG A 410 -15.12 -10.03 -2.81
CA ARG A 410 -15.70 -10.11 -4.16
C ARG A 410 -16.38 -11.45 -4.41
N GLN A 411 -15.77 -12.55 -3.97
CA GLN A 411 -16.33 -13.88 -4.15
C GLN A 411 -17.62 -14.06 -3.33
N GLN A 412 -17.62 -13.64 -2.06
CA GLN A 412 -18.79 -13.74 -1.19
C GLN A 412 -19.94 -12.84 -1.65
N LEU A 413 -19.65 -11.61 -2.11
CA LEU A 413 -20.67 -10.73 -2.67
C LEU A 413 -21.26 -11.30 -3.97
N THR A 414 -20.43 -11.84 -4.87
CA THR A 414 -20.94 -12.51 -6.07
C THR A 414 -21.78 -13.73 -5.72
N THR A 415 -21.38 -14.55 -4.74
CA THR A 415 -22.18 -15.69 -4.27
C THR A 415 -23.51 -15.26 -3.66
N ALA A 416 -23.54 -14.17 -2.89
CA ALA A 416 -24.77 -13.62 -2.32
C ALA A 416 -25.72 -13.11 -3.40
N VAL A 417 -25.21 -12.32 -4.35
CA VAL A 417 -25.98 -11.73 -5.46
C VAL A 417 -26.55 -12.82 -6.37
N THR A 418 -25.71 -13.73 -6.87
CA THR A 418 -26.16 -14.84 -7.73
C THR A 418 -27.08 -15.81 -6.97
N GLY A 419 -26.85 -16.03 -5.67
CA GLY A 419 -27.75 -16.81 -4.82
C GLY A 419 -29.14 -16.17 -4.69
N MET A 420 -29.20 -14.85 -4.55
CA MET A 420 -30.47 -14.11 -4.48
C MET A 420 -31.21 -14.14 -5.83
N GLU A 421 -30.50 -13.93 -6.94
CA GLU A 421 -31.05 -13.99 -8.30
C GLU A 421 -31.68 -15.36 -8.60
N THR A 422 -30.95 -16.45 -8.32
CA THR A 422 -31.43 -17.82 -8.57
C THR A 422 -32.64 -18.17 -7.71
N GLN A 423 -32.68 -17.69 -6.47
CA GLN A 423 -33.80 -17.94 -5.57
C GLN A 423 -35.05 -17.14 -5.95
N ILE A 424 -34.88 -15.91 -6.47
CA ILE A 424 -35.96 -15.11 -7.07
C ILE A 424 -36.51 -15.79 -8.33
N GLU A 425 -35.64 -16.23 -9.25
CA GLU A 425 -36.05 -16.99 -10.44
C GLU A 425 -36.80 -18.27 -10.06
N LYS A 426 -36.36 -18.98 -9.02
CA LYS A 426 -37.00 -20.20 -8.52
C LYS A 426 -38.39 -19.93 -7.91
N PHE A 427 -38.55 -18.86 -7.16
CA PHE A 427 -39.86 -18.50 -6.60
C PHE A 427 -40.85 -18.01 -7.65
N LEU A 428 -40.37 -17.39 -8.74
CA LEU A 428 -41.23 -16.89 -9.82
C LEU A 428 -41.54 -17.97 -10.88
N SER A 429 -40.70 -19.00 -11.01
CA SER A 429 -40.91 -20.14 -11.93
C SER A 429 -41.76 -21.27 -11.35
N GLN A 430 -41.91 -21.33 -10.02
CA GLN A 430 -42.81 -22.30 -9.38
C GLN A 430 -44.27 -21.94 -9.65
N THR A 431 -45.07 -22.93 -10.06
CA THR A 431 -46.47 -22.79 -10.50
C THR A 431 -47.47 -22.54 -9.34
N GLY A 432 -47.17 -21.58 -8.46
CA GLY A 432 -48.01 -21.24 -7.32
C GLY A 432 -47.90 -19.76 -6.93
N LYS A 433 -49.06 -19.08 -6.88
CA LYS A 433 -49.18 -17.66 -6.46
C LYS A 433 -48.70 -17.39 -5.02
N GLU A 434 -48.54 -18.44 -4.22
CA GLU A 434 -48.12 -18.38 -2.81
C GLU A 434 -46.68 -17.88 -2.63
N PHE A 435 -45.83 -18.02 -3.65
CA PHE A 435 -44.42 -17.61 -3.59
C PHE A 435 -44.16 -16.19 -4.11
N TYR A 436 -45.14 -15.56 -4.77
CA TYR A 436 -44.99 -14.20 -5.32
C TYR A 436 -44.73 -13.13 -4.24
N PRO A 437 -45.42 -13.11 -3.09
CA PRO A 437 -45.14 -12.13 -2.04
C PRO A 437 -43.70 -12.25 -1.50
N LYS A 438 -43.20 -13.48 -1.37
CA LYS A 438 -41.82 -13.75 -0.92
C LYS A 438 -40.79 -13.31 -1.96
N ALA A 439 -41.06 -13.55 -3.25
CA ALA A 439 -40.22 -13.08 -4.34
C ALA A 439 -40.15 -11.54 -4.42
N LEU A 440 -41.30 -10.85 -4.26
CA LEU A 440 -41.36 -9.39 -4.27
C LEU A 440 -40.62 -8.76 -3.08
N GLN A 441 -40.71 -9.36 -1.89
CA GLN A 441 -39.91 -8.94 -0.72
C GLN A 441 -38.40 -9.10 -0.98
N CYS A 442 -38.00 -10.21 -1.59
CA CYS A 442 -36.60 -10.44 -1.96
C CYS A 442 -36.13 -9.42 -3.01
N LEU A 443 -36.94 -9.16 -4.06
CA LEU A 443 -36.63 -8.15 -5.10
C LEU A 443 -36.52 -6.74 -4.52
N THR A 444 -37.41 -6.35 -3.61
CA THR A 444 -37.39 -5.03 -2.97
C THR A 444 -36.15 -4.86 -2.07
N HIS A 445 -35.80 -5.88 -1.29
CA HIS A 445 -34.60 -5.88 -0.45
C HIS A 445 -33.33 -5.87 -1.31
N PHE A 446 -33.30 -6.68 -2.37
CA PHE A 446 -32.20 -6.75 -3.32
C PHE A 446 -31.99 -5.42 -4.06
N ARG A 447 -33.05 -4.73 -4.50
CA ARG A 447 -32.97 -3.39 -5.11
C ARG A 447 -32.30 -2.38 -4.18
N LYS A 448 -32.71 -2.34 -2.91
CA LYS A 448 -32.13 -1.42 -1.91
C LYS A 448 -30.67 -1.73 -1.61
N ARG A 449 -30.36 -3.01 -1.36
CA ARG A 449 -29.00 -3.44 -1.01
C ARG A 449 -28.03 -3.33 -2.17
N SER A 450 -28.47 -3.53 -3.42
CA SER A 450 -27.63 -3.42 -4.62
C SER A 450 -26.93 -2.06 -4.73
N VAL A 451 -27.61 -0.98 -4.33
CA VAL A 451 -27.02 0.38 -4.28
C VAL A 451 -25.93 0.47 -3.21
N GLU A 452 -26.14 -0.14 -2.04
CA GLU A 452 -25.16 -0.13 -0.94
C GLU A 452 -23.91 -0.98 -1.23
N ILE A 453 -24.07 -2.11 -1.92
CA ILE A 453 -22.96 -3.00 -2.28
C ILE A 453 -22.29 -2.63 -3.62
N GLN A 454 -22.82 -1.64 -4.35
CA GLN A 454 -22.37 -1.19 -5.68
C GLN A 454 -22.53 -2.24 -6.80
N TYR A 455 -23.62 -3.01 -6.77
CA TYR A 455 -24.00 -4.00 -7.79
C TYR A 455 -25.21 -3.55 -8.63
N SER A 456 -25.46 -2.24 -8.72
CA SER A 456 -26.62 -1.65 -9.40
C SER A 456 -26.74 -2.03 -10.89
N ALA A 457 -25.62 -2.14 -11.60
CA ALA A 457 -25.60 -2.60 -12.99
C ALA A 457 -26.05 -4.06 -13.13
N GLN A 458 -25.61 -4.94 -12.23
CA GLN A 458 -25.97 -6.35 -12.23
C GLN A 458 -27.45 -6.55 -11.87
N PHE A 459 -28.00 -5.73 -10.98
CA PHE A 459 -29.45 -5.70 -10.70
C PHE A 459 -30.26 -5.35 -11.96
N ASN A 460 -29.84 -4.34 -12.72
CA ASN A 460 -30.52 -3.93 -13.95
C ASN A 460 -30.44 -5.01 -15.05
N GLU A 461 -29.27 -5.65 -15.21
CA GLU A 461 -29.09 -6.81 -16.10
C GLU A 461 -29.98 -7.99 -15.67
N PHE A 462 -30.07 -8.27 -14.38
CA PHE A 462 -30.94 -9.32 -13.85
C PHE A 462 -32.43 -9.01 -14.10
N LEU A 463 -32.87 -7.77 -13.86
CA LEU A 463 -34.29 -7.40 -14.04
C LEU A 463 -34.71 -7.45 -15.52
N THR A 464 -33.82 -7.06 -16.44
CA THR A 464 -34.04 -7.20 -17.89
C THR A 464 -34.08 -8.68 -18.32
N LYS A 465 -33.17 -9.51 -17.79
CA LYS A 465 -33.21 -10.98 -17.99
C LYS A 465 -34.51 -11.58 -17.45
N LEU A 466 -34.94 -11.18 -16.26
CA LEU A 466 -36.18 -11.66 -15.63
C LEU A 466 -37.42 -11.27 -16.44
N LYS A 467 -37.46 -10.05 -17.01
CA LYS A 467 -38.50 -9.62 -17.96
C LYS A 467 -38.56 -10.54 -19.20
N SER A 468 -37.39 -10.91 -19.75
CA SER A 468 -37.31 -11.80 -20.92
C SER A 468 -37.77 -13.23 -20.61
N VAL A 469 -37.50 -13.73 -19.40
CA VAL A 469 -37.82 -15.10 -18.98
C VAL A 469 -39.30 -15.26 -18.62
N LEU A 470 -39.89 -14.28 -17.96
CA LEU A 470 -41.28 -14.36 -17.49
C LEU A 470 -42.32 -13.98 -18.54
N THR A 471 -41.94 -13.33 -19.65
CA THR A 471 -42.83 -12.77 -20.69
C THR A 471 -43.89 -11.79 -20.14
N GLU A 472 -44.33 -10.83 -20.97
CA GLU A 472 -45.16 -9.71 -20.48
C GLU A 472 -46.56 -10.13 -19.98
N ASP A 473 -47.03 -11.31 -20.40
CA ASP A 473 -48.36 -11.85 -20.10
C ASP A 473 -48.42 -12.72 -18.83
N SER A 474 -47.27 -13.08 -18.23
CA SER A 474 -47.26 -13.92 -17.04
C SER A 474 -47.84 -13.21 -15.81
N GLU A 475 -48.63 -13.94 -15.02
CA GLU A 475 -49.17 -13.46 -13.75
C GLU A 475 -48.07 -13.01 -12.78
N ALA A 476 -46.88 -13.59 -12.88
CA ALA A 476 -45.71 -13.20 -12.09
C ALA A 476 -45.17 -11.80 -12.47
N TRP A 477 -45.14 -11.47 -13.76
CA TRP A 477 -44.69 -10.15 -14.23
C TRP A 477 -45.72 -9.05 -13.90
N LYS A 478 -47.02 -9.37 -13.95
CA LYS A 478 -48.09 -8.46 -13.50
C LYS A 478 -47.96 -8.11 -12.01
N ALA A 479 -47.58 -9.07 -11.17
CA ALA A 479 -47.34 -8.82 -9.74
C ALA A 479 -46.10 -7.92 -9.51
N VAL A 480 -45.06 -8.02 -10.35
CA VAL A 480 -43.88 -7.13 -10.30
C VAL A 480 -44.25 -5.70 -10.76
N LYS A 481 -45.10 -5.57 -11.80
CA LYS A 481 -45.64 -4.26 -12.24
C LYS A 481 -46.51 -3.61 -11.16
N GLU A 482 -47.35 -4.38 -10.49
CA GLU A 482 -48.22 -3.89 -9.40
C GLU A 482 -47.39 -3.44 -8.18
N ALA A 483 -46.22 -4.03 -7.95
CA ALA A 483 -45.30 -3.66 -6.89
C ALA A 483 -44.34 -2.49 -7.24
N ASP A 484 -44.44 -1.92 -8.44
CA ASP A 484 -43.64 -0.77 -8.93
C ASP A 484 -42.10 -0.96 -8.79
N ILE A 485 -41.61 -2.18 -9.03
CA ILE A 485 -40.17 -2.50 -8.94
C ILE A 485 -39.50 -2.22 -10.29
N SER A 486 -39.02 -0.99 -10.48
CA SER A 486 -38.32 -0.53 -11.69
C SER A 486 -36.80 -0.73 -11.64
N LEU A 487 -36.14 -0.51 -12.79
CA LEU A 487 -34.68 -0.41 -12.89
C LEU A 487 -34.13 0.68 -11.94
N LEU A 488 -32.90 0.50 -11.47
CA LEU A 488 -32.18 1.54 -10.75
C LEU A 488 -31.77 2.65 -11.74
N SER A 489 -32.15 3.87 -11.42
CA SER A 489 -31.92 5.06 -12.25
C SER A 489 -30.70 5.86 -11.79
N CYS A 490 -30.26 6.84 -12.59
CA CYS A 490 -29.22 7.81 -12.21
C CYS A 490 -29.55 8.56 -10.90
N ALA A 491 -30.83 8.62 -10.50
CA ALA A 491 -31.25 9.23 -9.24
C ALA A 491 -30.99 8.32 -8.02
N ASP A 492 -30.99 7.00 -8.22
CA ASP A 492 -30.73 6.00 -7.18
C ASP A 492 -29.22 5.70 -7.05
N ASP A 493 -28.51 5.61 -8.18
CA ASP A 493 -27.06 5.39 -8.23
C ASP A 493 -26.44 6.16 -9.42
N PRO A 494 -25.56 7.15 -9.17
CA PRO A 494 -24.95 7.94 -10.24
C PRO A 494 -23.98 7.15 -11.13
N SER A 495 -23.64 5.89 -10.80
CA SER A 495 -22.81 5.05 -11.66
C SER A 495 -23.57 4.32 -12.77
N VAL A 496 -24.90 4.45 -12.82
CA VAL A 496 -25.77 3.77 -13.79
C VAL A 496 -26.28 4.79 -14.82
N ASP A 497 -26.20 4.46 -16.10
CA ASP A 497 -26.59 5.36 -17.21
C ASP A 497 -28.10 5.38 -17.54
N VAL A 498 -28.96 4.81 -16.68
CA VAL A 498 -30.42 4.67 -16.92
C VAL A 498 -31.18 5.89 -16.41
N SER A 499 -31.89 6.58 -17.29
CA SER A 499 -32.70 7.74 -16.89
C SER A 499 -33.97 7.34 -16.12
N VAL A 500 -34.53 8.28 -15.32
CA VAL A 500 -35.80 8.05 -14.61
C VAL A 500 -36.95 7.77 -15.58
N ALA A 501 -36.89 8.36 -16.78
CA ALA A 501 -37.85 8.12 -17.86
C ALA A 501 -37.69 6.69 -18.43
N GLU A 502 -36.47 6.22 -18.64
CA GLU A 502 -36.19 4.86 -19.11
C GLU A 502 -36.60 3.78 -18.09
N ALA A 503 -36.35 4.03 -16.80
CA ALA A 503 -36.77 3.11 -15.73
C ALA A 503 -38.29 2.96 -15.63
N ARG A 504 -39.05 4.05 -15.89
CA ARG A 504 -40.52 4.03 -15.95
C ARG A 504 -41.04 3.40 -17.24
N ALA A 505 -40.44 3.75 -18.39
CA ALA A 505 -40.77 3.16 -19.69
C ALA A 505 -40.55 1.63 -19.70
N PHE A 506 -39.56 1.14 -18.95
CA PHE A 506 -39.30 -0.29 -18.79
C PHE A 506 -40.47 -1.07 -18.18
N LEU A 507 -41.22 -0.49 -17.24
CA LEU A 507 -42.36 -1.14 -16.57
C LEU A 507 -43.68 -1.01 -17.35
N TYR A 508 -43.98 0.19 -17.83
CA TYR A 508 -45.29 0.53 -18.40
C TYR A 508 -45.33 0.50 -19.94
N GLY A 509 -44.16 0.41 -20.61
CA GLY A 509 -44.05 0.55 -22.06
C GLY A 509 -44.05 2.02 -22.48
N GLU A 510 -43.60 2.30 -23.70
CA GLU A 510 -43.49 3.67 -24.24
C GLU A 510 -44.85 4.35 -24.52
N GLU A 511 -45.99 3.64 -24.40
CA GLU A 511 -47.32 4.13 -24.81
C GLU A 511 -48.19 4.76 -23.70
N GLU A 512 -47.73 4.87 -22.45
CA GLU A 512 -48.38 5.71 -21.42
C GLU A 512 -47.50 6.86 -20.94
N VAL A 513 -46.73 7.47 -21.83
CA VAL A 513 -46.16 8.79 -21.59
C VAL A 513 -47.06 9.81 -22.29
N ASP A 514 -48.11 10.25 -21.60
CA ASP A 514 -48.91 11.39 -22.02
C ASP A 514 -48.03 12.66 -21.93
N VAL A 515 -47.35 12.96 -23.03
CA VAL A 515 -46.31 14.00 -23.17
C VAL A 515 -46.83 15.40 -22.79
N ASN A 516 -48.14 15.57 -22.67
CA ASN A 516 -48.78 16.83 -22.31
C ASN A 516 -48.76 17.14 -20.79
N LEU A 517 -48.61 16.16 -19.90
CA LEU A 517 -48.55 16.40 -18.45
C LEU A 517 -47.14 16.77 -17.95
N ALA A 518 -46.09 16.24 -18.58
CA ALA A 518 -44.72 16.60 -18.25
C ALA A 518 -44.35 18.02 -18.74
N ALA A 519 -44.88 18.44 -19.90
CA ALA A 519 -44.68 19.79 -20.42
C ALA A 519 -45.37 20.87 -19.56
N ALA A 520 -46.53 20.58 -18.98
CA ALA A 520 -47.27 21.51 -18.11
C ALA A 520 -46.59 21.69 -16.72
N SER A 521 -45.90 20.66 -16.23
CA SER A 521 -45.12 20.75 -14.98
C SER A 521 -43.82 21.54 -15.14
N LEU A 522 -43.23 21.53 -16.33
CA LEU A 522 -42.04 22.33 -16.66
C LEU A 522 -42.39 23.79 -16.97
N SER A 523 -43.51 24.07 -17.65
CA SER A 523 -43.94 25.45 -17.89
C SER A 523 -44.38 26.15 -16.60
N SER A 524 -45.08 25.46 -15.70
CA SER A 524 -45.48 26.03 -14.40
C SER A 524 -44.31 26.24 -13.43
N GLN A 525 -43.25 25.44 -13.51
CA GLN A 525 -42.04 25.64 -12.70
C GLN A 525 -41.14 26.75 -13.23
N VAL A 526 -41.16 27.02 -14.54
CA VAL A 526 -40.44 28.15 -15.15
C VAL A 526 -41.19 29.46 -14.93
N GLU A 527 -42.51 29.49 -15.04
CA GLU A 527 -43.32 30.68 -14.69
C GLU A 527 -43.23 31.02 -13.18
N ALA A 528 -43.17 30.01 -12.29
CA ALA A 528 -42.98 30.25 -10.86
C ALA A 528 -41.58 30.76 -10.49
N MET A 529 -40.54 30.43 -11.28
CA MET A 529 -39.19 30.99 -11.10
C MET A 529 -39.07 32.40 -11.66
N GLU A 530 -39.77 32.74 -12.75
CA GLU A 530 -39.78 34.10 -13.31
C GLU A 530 -40.63 35.08 -12.46
N GLU A 531 -41.69 34.62 -11.79
CA GLU A 531 -42.46 35.45 -10.84
C GLU A 531 -41.75 35.65 -9.48
N GLU A 532 -40.88 34.72 -9.04
CA GLU A 532 -40.09 34.89 -7.81
C GLU A 532 -38.91 35.87 -7.98
N ASP A 533 -38.30 35.94 -9.17
CA ASP A 533 -37.22 36.90 -9.46
C ASP A 533 -37.75 38.35 -9.62
N ASP A 534 -39.00 38.53 -10.07
CA ASP A 534 -39.65 39.86 -10.19
C ASP A 534 -40.19 40.40 -8.84
N MET A 535 -40.42 39.54 -7.83
CA MET A 535 -40.86 39.97 -6.49
C MET A 535 -39.74 40.53 -5.60
N PHE A 536 -38.46 40.36 -5.96
CA PHE A 536 -37.32 40.92 -5.22
C PHE A 536 -36.76 42.22 -5.80
N ALA A 537 -37.30 42.71 -6.93
CA ALA A 537 -36.89 43.97 -7.54
C ALA A 537 -37.62 45.22 -7.01
N ASP A 538 -38.70 45.05 -6.24
CA ASP A 538 -39.59 46.14 -5.78
C ASP A 538 -39.56 46.40 -4.26
N PHE A 539 -38.50 45.97 -3.55
CA PHE A 539 -38.19 46.47 -2.22
C PHE A 539 -36.83 47.18 -2.22
N GLU A 540 -36.90 48.50 -2.05
CA GLU A 540 -35.79 49.45 -1.78
C GLU A 540 -34.77 48.98 -0.72
#